data_AF-A0A532ECE5-F1
#
_entry.id   AF-A0A532ECE5-F1
#
_cell.length_a   1.000
_cell.length_b   1.000
_cell.length_c   1.000
_cell.angle_alpha   90.00
_cell.angle_beta   90.00
_cell.angle_gamma   90.00
#
_symmetry.space_group_name_H-M   'P 1'
#
loop_
_entity.id
_entity.type
_entity.pdbx_description
1 polymer ?
#
loop_
_entity_poly.entity_id
_entity_poly.type
_entity_poly.pdbx_seq_one_letter_code
_entity_poly.pdbx_strand_id
1 'polypeptide(L)'
;MPPGPTSPISMTMTASCPITWARSSPFSNVAPTLKGWLSALVEDIRAHADVAVVGSKLLFEDGSIQHAGVAFSRECLMPYHMYRGGRAEAACANRRRELQCVTAACMLVRRRVFEQVDGFDEGYRNGFEDVDLCLKIRKQAWKIVYQPKSVLYHLESKTPGRKIHELDNSQRLRERWGDCWWLTDEDLLHFEDGYAIHTHVTDGMLSYRLQVIADPETKTQRAILAELQGAALRRDFNAVSAFLARVDEWPADPWILRWGVLVCLGVAQPQLAIPFWRRILTFEEDTYARIGLAKQALETGAFDEADFHLTALLQQDPSHGEGWLLHGIVAMQRNAYQQAEEAFERAKLSGADSRKASLGIVMAAMGAERAEAAWSQLMTLCANEPDDEECMHWLLRCGTMLQRWEAVASRLAAFVARNPGNVAMRFALAGVLLRSGRRGDAQREFERLRALSPTFEGMDELARQLAEAEGQLVPDHAA
;
A
#
# COMPACT_ATOMS: atom_id res chain seq x y z
N MET A 1 -4.67 79.24 9.84
CA MET A 1 -3.23 78.94 9.93
C MET A 1 -3.06 77.42 9.94
N PRO A 2 -2.53 76.79 8.89
CA PRO A 2 -2.20 75.38 8.90
C PRO A 2 -0.73 75.20 9.34
N PRO A 3 -0.39 74.20 10.18
CA PRO A 3 1.00 73.87 10.44
C PRO A 3 1.55 72.96 9.32
N GLY A 4 2.60 73.46 8.66
CA GLY A 4 3.89 72.78 8.50
C GLY A 4 4.01 71.53 7.61
N PRO A 5 4.90 71.53 6.60
CA PRO A 5 5.14 70.39 5.71
C PRO A 5 6.00 69.32 6.39
N THR A 6 5.64 68.05 6.24
CA THR A 6 6.50 66.91 6.58
C THR A 6 7.53 66.69 5.48
N SER A 7 8.80 66.68 5.87
CA SER A 7 9.97 66.46 5.02
C SER A 7 9.88 65.20 4.13
N PRO A 8 10.46 65.24 2.92
CA PRO A 8 10.63 64.06 2.08
C PRO A 8 11.83 63.25 2.57
N ILE A 9 11.64 61.95 2.79
CA ILE A 9 12.78 61.03 2.89
C ILE A 9 13.29 60.82 1.46
N SER A 10 14.36 61.56 1.15
CA SER A 10 15.25 61.33 0.02
C SER A 10 15.98 60.00 0.24
N MET A 11 15.80 59.03 -0.66
CA MET A 11 16.79 57.98 -0.88
C MET A 11 17.52 58.31 -2.17
N THR A 12 18.72 58.82 -2.00
CA THR A 12 19.69 59.14 -3.04
C THR A 12 20.04 57.87 -3.82
N MET A 13 19.76 57.87 -5.12
CA MET A 13 20.45 57.01 -6.06
C MET A 13 21.90 57.45 -6.16
N THR A 14 22.84 56.60 -5.77
CA THR A 14 24.21 56.63 -6.29
C THR A 14 24.46 55.32 -7.00
N ALA A 15 24.45 55.39 -8.32
CA ALA A 15 24.82 54.31 -9.21
C ALA A 15 26.33 54.11 -9.18
N SER A 16 26.77 52.87 -8.93
CA SER A 16 28.09 52.40 -9.30
C SER A 16 28.05 50.89 -9.52
N CYS A 17 27.29 50.47 -10.54
CA CYS A 17 27.60 49.37 -11.46
C CYS A 17 26.39 49.18 -12.39
N PRO A 18 26.58 49.08 -13.72
CA PRO A 18 25.48 48.81 -14.62
C PRO A 18 24.96 47.39 -14.33
N ILE A 19 23.75 47.29 -13.75
CA ILE A 19 23.07 46.01 -13.58
C ILE A 19 22.61 45.56 -14.96
N THR A 20 23.45 44.77 -15.62
CA THR A 20 23.02 43.85 -16.67
C THR A 20 22.08 42.83 -16.05
N TRP A 21 20.77 43.01 -16.26
CA TRP A 21 19.71 42.04 -15.98
C TRP A 21 19.77 40.86 -16.97
N ALA A 22 20.89 40.15 -16.95
CA ALA A 22 21.10 38.92 -17.70
C ALA A 22 22.11 38.05 -16.96
N ARG A 23 21.68 37.42 -15.85
CA ARG A 23 22.17 36.10 -15.50
C ARG A 23 20.97 35.25 -15.12
N SER A 24 20.47 34.55 -16.13
CA SER A 24 19.99 33.18 -15.98
C SER A 24 20.79 32.49 -14.87
N SER A 25 20.10 32.01 -13.83
CA SER A 25 20.60 30.80 -13.18
C SER A 25 20.76 29.77 -14.29
N PRO A 26 21.92 29.13 -14.46
CA PRO A 26 22.10 28.07 -15.45
C PRO A 26 21.19 26.85 -15.20
N PHE A 27 20.36 26.88 -14.14
CA PHE A 27 19.41 25.84 -13.77
C PHE A 27 17.94 26.21 -13.97
N SER A 28 17.59 27.46 -14.35
CA SER A 28 16.20 27.84 -14.57
C SER A 28 15.83 27.75 -16.05
N ASN A 29 15.11 26.69 -16.43
CA ASN A 29 14.62 26.47 -17.80
C ASN A 29 13.37 27.31 -18.14
N VAL A 30 12.89 28.16 -17.24
CA VAL A 30 11.69 29.00 -17.45
C VAL A 30 12.07 30.38 -17.96
N ALA A 31 11.49 30.77 -19.10
CA ALA A 31 11.65 32.11 -19.66
C ALA A 31 10.45 32.99 -19.24
N PRO A 32 10.66 34.08 -18.47
CA PRO A 32 9.58 35.00 -18.07
C PRO A 32 9.21 35.90 -19.24
N THR A 33 8.44 35.36 -20.19
CA THR A 33 8.23 35.98 -21.52
C THR A 33 6.92 36.74 -21.66
N LEU A 34 5.93 36.54 -20.77
CA LEU A 34 4.61 37.17 -20.90
C LEU A 34 4.35 38.17 -19.77
N LYS A 35 4.01 39.40 -20.14
CA LYS A 35 3.72 40.48 -19.19
C LYS A 35 2.60 40.05 -18.22
N GLY A 36 2.79 40.33 -16.94
CA GLY A 36 1.77 40.12 -15.91
C GLY A 36 1.76 38.75 -15.22
N TRP A 37 2.68 37.83 -15.56
CA TRP A 37 2.71 36.49 -14.97
C TRP A 37 2.81 36.54 -13.43
N LEU A 38 3.75 37.30 -12.88
CA LEU A 38 3.94 37.41 -11.43
C LEU A 38 2.78 38.15 -10.76
N SER A 39 2.28 39.21 -11.39
CA SER A 39 1.13 39.96 -10.88
C SER A 39 -0.08 39.06 -10.69
N ALA A 40 -0.37 38.18 -11.65
CA ALA A 40 -1.48 37.24 -11.55
C ALA A 40 -1.34 36.29 -10.34
N LEU A 41 -0.13 35.78 -10.06
CA LEU A 41 0.11 34.93 -8.88
C LEU A 41 -0.05 35.72 -7.57
N VAL A 42 0.54 36.92 -7.51
CA VAL A 42 0.55 37.78 -6.32
C VAL A 42 -0.85 38.31 -5.99
N GLU A 43 -1.63 38.71 -7.00
CA GLU A 43 -3.00 39.16 -6.84
C GLU A 43 -3.88 38.03 -6.31
N ASP A 44 -3.76 36.82 -6.86
CA ASP A 44 -4.54 35.66 -6.43
C ASP A 44 -4.26 35.29 -4.97
N ILE A 45 -2.98 35.15 -4.61
CA ILE A 45 -2.60 34.80 -3.24
C ILE A 45 -2.92 35.91 -2.24
N ARG A 46 -2.98 37.19 -2.67
CA ARG A 46 -3.41 38.28 -1.78
C ARG A 46 -4.92 38.31 -1.59
N ALA A 47 -5.67 38.00 -2.64
CA ALA A 47 -7.14 37.99 -2.60
C ALA A 47 -7.70 36.83 -1.76
N HIS A 48 -6.99 35.70 -1.66
CA HIS A 48 -7.49 34.49 -1.00
C HIS A 48 -6.62 34.09 0.19
N ALA A 49 -7.05 34.44 1.40
CA ALA A 49 -6.28 34.23 2.63
C ALA A 49 -6.00 32.75 2.94
N ASP A 50 -6.85 31.84 2.46
CA ASP A 50 -6.83 30.38 2.60
C ASP A 50 -6.01 29.64 1.51
N VAL A 51 -5.49 30.36 0.51
CA VAL A 51 -4.61 29.80 -0.53
C VAL A 51 -3.16 29.94 -0.12
N ALA A 52 -2.41 28.82 -0.07
CA ALA A 52 -0.98 28.81 0.27
C ALA A 52 -0.06 28.74 -0.95
N VAL A 53 -0.50 28.11 -2.04
CA VAL A 53 0.29 27.92 -3.26
C VAL A 53 -0.51 28.36 -4.47
N VAL A 54 0.11 29.12 -5.38
CA VAL A 54 -0.45 29.46 -6.68
C VAL A 54 0.54 29.07 -7.77
N GLY A 55 0.16 28.17 -8.68
CA GLY A 55 0.95 27.70 -9.81
C GLY A 55 0.57 28.37 -11.13
N SER A 56 1.55 28.50 -12.01
CA SER A 56 1.39 29.08 -13.35
C SER A 56 0.94 28.05 -14.40
N LYS A 57 0.43 28.54 -15.53
CA LYS A 57 0.36 27.79 -16.79
C LYS A 57 1.72 27.81 -17.47
N LEU A 58 2.15 26.65 -17.97
CA LEU A 58 3.41 26.51 -18.68
C LEU A 58 3.15 26.02 -20.10
N LEU A 59 3.85 26.64 -21.05
CA LEU A 59 3.80 26.30 -22.47
C LEU A 59 5.17 25.80 -22.93
N PHE A 60 5.15 24.91 -23.93
CA PHE A 60 6.34 24.56 -24.71
C PHE A 60 6.70 25.69 -25.69
N GLU A 61 7.90 25.60 -26.28
CA GLU A 61 8.38 26.57 -27.28
C GLU A 61 7.45 26.70 -28.49
N ASP A 62 6.74 25.63 -28.87
CA ASP A 62 5.77 25.60 -29.97
C ASP A 62 4.41 26.21 -29.61
N GLY A 63 4.23 26.69 -28.37
CA GLY A 63 2.98 27.26 -27.87
C GLY A 63 1.96 26.24 -27.37
N SER A 64 2.25 24.95 -27.46
CA SER A 64 1.39 23.92 -26.88
C SER A 64 1.51 23.89 -25.35
N ILE A 65 0.48 23.38 -24.68
CA ILE A 65 0.45 23.28 -23.22
C ILE A 65 1.50 22.27 -22.75
N GLN A 66 2.31 22.67 -21.78
CA GLN A 66 3.12 21.74 -21.01
C GLN A 66 2.44 21.41 -19.67
N HIS A 67 1.88 22.42 -19.01
CA HIS A 67 1.18 22.27 -17.74
C HIS A 67 0.00 23.24 -17.64
N ALA A 68 -1.17 22.69 -17.35
CA ALA A 68 -2.40 23.43 -17.06
C ALA A 68 -3.11 22.87 -15.81
N GLY A 69 -2.31 22.47 -14.80
CA GLY A 69 -2.76 21.72 -13.62
C GLY A 69 -2.11 20.33 -13.52
N VAL A 70 -2.23 19.73 -12.34
CA VAL A 70 -1.84 18.34 -12.05
C VAL A 70 -3.07 17.58 -11.58
N ALA A 71 -3.28 16.39 -12.14
CA ALA A 71 -4.26 15.41 -11.66
C ALA A 71 -3.52 14.14 -11.19
N PHE A 72 -4.15 13.36 -10.32
CA PHE A 72 -3.65 12.08 -9.83
C PHE A 72 -4.40 10.93 -10.51
N SER A 73 -3.63 10.04 -11.14
CA SER A 73 -4.16 8.88 -11.86
C SER A 73 -4.71 7.80 -10.94
N ARG A 74 -5.82 7.18 -11.36
CA ARG A 74 -6.43 6.02 -10.70
C ARG A 74 -5.58 4.76 -10.75
N GLU A 75 -4.86 4.54 -11.83
CA GLU A 75 -4.16 3.29 -12.10
C GLU A 75 -2.87 3.14 -11.31
N CYS A 76 -2.16 4.24 -11.08
CA CYS A 76 -0.83 4.21 -10.46
C CYS A 76 -0.67 5.15 -9.26
N LEU A 77 -1.71 5.90 -8.90
CA LEU A 77 -1.67 6.97 -7.89
C LEU A 77 -0.60 8.04 -8.17
N MET A 78 -0.11 8.13 -9.41
CA MET A 78 0.92 9.08 -9.79
C MET A 78 0.33 10.36 -10.38
N PRO A 79 0.93 11.52 -10.09
CA PRO A 79 0.55 12.79 -10.67
C PRO A 79 0.96 12.89 -12.15
N TYR A 80 0.16 13.59 -12.95
CA TYR A 80 0.52 13.97 -14.31
C TYR A 80 0.02 15.38 -14.67
N HIS A 81 0.68 16.02 -15.63
CA HIS A 81 0.29 17.34 -16.10
C HIS A 81 -0.93 17.25 -17.02
N MET A 82 -1.99 17.98 -16.66
CA MET A 82 -3.22 18.03 -17.44
C MET A 82 -3.03 18.76 -18.78
N TYR A 83 -3.72 18.29 -19.81
CA TYR A 83 -3.81 18.89 -21.15
C TYR A 83 -2.46 19.09 -21.89
N ARG A 84 -1.42 18.35 -21.51
CA ARG A 84 -0.10 18.39 -22.15
C ARG A 84 -0.22 18.11 -23.66
N GLY A 85 0.45 18.92 -24.48
CA GLY A 85 0.37 18.93 -25.94
C GLY A 85 -0.90 19.59 -26.51
N GLY A 86 -1.84 20.03 -25.67
CA GLY A 86 -3.06 20.71 -26.08
C GLY A 86 -2.85 22.17 -26.48
N ARG A 87 -3.91 22.80 -27.01
CA ARG A 87 -3.90 24.21 -27.41
C ARG A 87 -3.96 25.13 -26.19
N ALA A 88 -3.10 26.14 -26.13
CA ALA A 88 -3.06 27.09 -25.03
C ALA A 88 -4.40 27.85 -24.84
N GLU A 89 -5.19 28.09 -25.88
CA GLU A 89 -6.46 28.83 -25.79
C GLU A 89 -7.65 27.96 -25.34
N ALA A 90 -7.47 26.64 -25.20
CA ALA A 90 -8.56 25.75 -24.83
C ALA A 90 -9.23 26.18 -23.51
N ALA A 91 -10.57 26.17 -23.46
CA ALA A 91 -11.34 26.65 -22.32
C ALA A 91 -10.99 25.91 -21.02
N CYS A 92 -10.83 24.58 -21.09
CA CYS A 92 -10.42 23.73 -19.97
C CYS A 92 -9.12 24.19 -19.31
N ALA A 93 -8.14 24.62 -20.12
CA ALA A 93 -6.83 25.07 -19.68
C ALA A 93 -6.78 26.54 -19.24
N ASN A 94 -7.89 27.29 -19.35
CA ASN A 94 -8.00 28.70 -18.99
C ASN A 94 -8.99 28.96 -17.85
N ARG A 95 -9.23 27.96 -17.01
CA ARG A 95 -10.02 28.05 -15.77
C ARG A 95 -9.11 28.05 -14.54
N ARG A 96 -9.33 28.98 -13.60
CA ARG A 96 -8.69 28.95 -12.27
C ARG A 96 -9.26 27.77 -11.49
N ARG A 97 -8.39 26.93 -10.92
CA ARG A 97 -8.81 25.72 -10.19
C ARG A 97 -8.13 25.61 -8.84
N GLU A 98 -8.85 25.14 -7.84
CA GLU A 98 -8.23 24.52 -6.68
C GLU A 98 -7.81 23.11 -7.10
N LEU A 99 -6.55 22.75 -6.86
CA LEU A 99 -5.97 21.46 -7.22
C LEU A 99 -5.30 20.84 -6.00
N GLN A 100 -4.93 19.58 -6.13
CA GLN A 100 -4.10 18.93 -5.13
C GLN A 100 -2.62 19.33 -5.21
N CYS A 101 -2.16 19.66 -6.42
CA CYS A 101 -0.77 19.98 -6.70
C CYS A 101 -0.65 20.92 -7.91
N VAL A 102 0.43 21.69 -7.93
CA VAL A 102 0.95 22.41 -9.11
C VAL A 102 2.45 22.16 -9.21
N THR A 103 3.05 22.40 -10.36
CA THR A 103 4.49 22.16 -10.51
C THR A 103 5.35 23.29 -9.96
N ALA A 104 6.50 22.95 -9.38
CA ALA A 104 7.48 23.93 -8.90
C ALA A 104 8.27 24.64 -10.02
N ALA A 105 8.08 24.28 -11.30
CA ALA A 105 8.68 25.03 -12.40
C ALA A 105 8.30 26.53 -12.36
N CYS A 106 7.07 26.87 -11.96
CA CYS A 106 6.74 28.22 -11.53
C CYS A 106 5.53 28.20 -10.58
N MET A 107 5.80 28.43 -9.29
CA MET A 107 4.78 28.58 -8.26
C MET A 107 5.16 29.67 -7.25
N LEU A 108 4.14 30.28 -6.65
CA LEU A 108 4.26 31.21 -5.54
C LEU A 108 3.73 30.55 -4.27
N VAL A 109 4.55 30.49 -3.21
CA VAL A 109 4.19 29.87 -1.93
C VAL A 109 4.18 30.91 -0.82
N ARG A 110 3.19 30.86 0.08
CA ARG A 110 3.21 31.64 1.32
C ARG A 110 4.37 31.19 2.19
N ARG A 111 5.32 32.09 2.44
CA ARG A 111 6.52 31.83 3.26
C ARG A 111 6.21 31.11 4.58
N ARG A 112 5.26 31.63 5.38
CA ARG A 112 4.90 31.03 6.67
C ARG A 112 4.45 29.57 6.55
N VAL A 113 3.75 29.22 5.47
CA VAL A 113 3.23 27.86 5.25
C VAL A 113 4.36 26.96 4.77
N PHE A 114 5.22 27.46 3.88
CA PHE A 114 6.42 26.75 3.42
C PHE A 114 7.35 26.37 4.60
N GLU A 115 7.62 27.32 5.49
CA GLU A 115 8.42 27.09 6.71
C GLU A 115 7.69 26.12 7.67
N GLN A 116 6.37 26.20 7.80
CA GLN A 116 5.56 25.32 8.67
C GLN A 116 5.54 23.85 8.22
N VAL A 117 5.72 23.57 6.94
CA VAL A 117 5.78 22.19 6.39
C VAL A 117 7.21 21.69 6.15
N ASP A 118 8.20 22.41 6.66
CA ASP A 118 9.64 22.12 6.49
C ASP A 118 10.07 22.09 5.01
N GLY A 119 9.50 23.00 4.20
CA GLY A 119 9.92 23.22 2.82
C GLY A 119 9.87 21.98 1.92
N PHE A 120 10.78 21.90 0.95
CA PHE A 120 10.95 20.74 0.07
C PHE A 120 11.69 19.62 0.80
N ASP A 121 11.28 18.37 0.55
CA ASP A 121 12.02 17.19 1.03
C ASP A 121 13.24 16.94 0.13
N GLU A 122 14.44 17.16 0.66
CA GLU A 122 15.72 17.00 -0.05
C GLU A 122 16.04 15.55 -0.45
N GLY A 123 15.26 14.58 0.01
CA GLY A 123 15.35 13.19 -0.45
C GLY A 123 14.91 12.99 -1.90
N TYR A 124 14.13 13.92 -2.46
CA TYR A 124 13.78 13.91 -3.88
C TYR A 124 14.88 14.53 -4.72
N ARG A 125 15.16 13.91 -5.88
CA ARG A 125 16.20 14.38 -6.81
C ARG A 125 15.58 14.68 -8.17
N ASN A 126 15.21 15.93 -8.40
CA ASN A 126 14.71 16.43 -9.69
C ASN A 126 13.40 15.73 -10.14
N GLY A 127 12.34 15.88 -9.35
CA GLY A 127 11.01 15.35 -9.62
C GLY A 127 10.27 14.96 -8.34
N PHE A 128 8.97 15.23 -8.31
CA PHE A 128 8.03 14.89 -7.23
C PHE A 128 8.23 15.65 -5.89
N GLU A 129 9.27 16.47 -5.73
CA GLU A 129 9.44 17.32 -4.54
C GLU A 129 8.32 18.36 -4.40
N ASP A 130 7.80 18.82 -5.54
CA ASP A 130 6.69 19.76 -5.63
C ASP A 130 5.36 19.11 -5.26
N VAL A 131 5.18 17.85 -5.67
CA VAL A 131 4.04 17.01 -5.30
C VAL A 131 4.03 16.76 -3.79
N ASP A 132 5.15 16.31 -3.21
CA ASP A 132 5.24 16.09 -1.76
C ASP A 132 4.96 17.39 -0.98
N LEU A 133 5.58 18.50 -1.37
CA LEU A 133 5.34 19.80 -0.75
C LEU A 133 3.84 20.17 -0.79
N CYS A 134 3.20 20.05 -1.96
CA CYS A 134 1.79 20.35 -2.13
C CYS A 134 0.90 19.48 -1.23
N LEU A 135 1.18 18.19 -1.16
CA LEU A 135 0.42 17.26 -0.30
C LEU A 135 0.64 17.53 1.19
N LYS A 136 1.86 17.90 1.63
CA LYS A 136 2.13 18.35 3.00
C LYS A 136 1.33 19.60 3.35
N ILE A 137 1.30 20.58 2.45
CA ILE A 137 0.54 21.83 2.60
C ILE A 137 -0.96 21.54 2.71
N ARG A 138 -1.50 20.66 1.87
CA ARG A 138 -2.92 20.26 1.91
C ARG A 138 -3.30 19.51 3.17
N LYS A 139 -2.41 18.70 3.75
CA LYS A 139 -2.64 18.08 5.07
C LYS A 139 -2.92 19.11 6.18
N GLN A 140 -2.47 20.36 6.01
CA GLN A 140 -2.76 21.48 6.91
C GLN A 140 -3.99 22.31 6.47
N ALA A 141 -4.85 21.76 5.60
CA ALA A 141 -6.08 22.38 5.07
C ALA A 141 -5.86 23.67 4.26
N TRP A 142 -4.64 23.93 3.79
CA TRP A 142 -4.36 25.01 2.86
C TRP A 142 -4.75 24.66 1.44
N LYS A 143 -5.23 25.65 0.69
CA LYS A 143 -5.58 25.49 -0.73
C LYS A 143 -4.37 25.70 -1.64
N ILE A 144 -4.37 24.96 -2.73
CA ILE A 144 -3.38 25.05 -3.81
C ILE A 144 -4.15 25.37 -5.09
N VAL A 145 -3.71 26.38 -5.82
CA VAL A 145 -4.46 26.95 -6.94
C VAL A 145 -3.63 26.99 -8.21
N TYR A 146 -4.23 26.58 -9.32
CA TYR A 146 -3.72 26.87 -10.66
C TYR A 146 -4.31 28.19 -11.18
N GLN A 147 -3.46 29.12 -11.59
CA GLN A 147 -3.84 30.44 -12.10
C GLN A 147 -3.47 30.59 -13.60
N PRO A 148 -4.44 30.41 -14.52
CA PRO A 148 -4.17 30.40 -15.96
C PRO A 148 -3.77 31.76 -16.53
N LYS A 149 -4.00 32.88 -15.83
CA LYS A 149 -3.52 34.21 -16.24
C LYS A 149 -2.00 34.37 -16.06
N SER A 150 -1.38 33.55 -15.21
CA SER A 150 0.07 33.49 -15.11
C SER A 150 0.61 32.49 -16.13
N VAL A 151 1.10 32.98 -17.27
CA VAL A 151 1.59 32.12 -18.37
C VAL A 151 3.09 32.32 -18.58
N LEU A 152 3.86 31.24 -18.67
CA LEU A 152 5.29 31.26 -18.98
C LEU A 152 5.65 30.18 -20.01
N TYR A 153 6.73 30.40 -20.77
CA TYR A 153 7.35 29.33 -21.54
C TYR A 153 8.35 28.58 -20.66
N HIS A 154 8.27 27.25 -20.65
CA HIS A 154 9.24 26.39 -19.97
C HIS A 154 9.99 25.58 -21.03
N LEU A 155 11.26 25.94 -21.23
CA LEU A 155 12.18 25.36 -22.20
C LEU A 155 12.70 24.00 -21.67
N GLU A 156 11.76 23.09 -21.46
CA GLU A 156 12.01 21.72 -21.01
C GLU A 156 12.92 20.99 -22.02
N SER A 157 13.87 20.20 -21.50
CA SER A 157 14.81 19.30 -22.23
C SER A 157 16.26 19.78 -22.42
N LYS A 158 16.72 20.85 -21.74
CA LYS A 158 18.14 21.26 -21.84
C LYS A 158 19.08 20.65 -20.79
N THR A 159 18.55 19.91 -19.81
CA THR A 159 19.35 19.29 -18.74
C THR A 159 19.45 17.77 -18.94
N PRO A 160 20.63 17.23 -19.31
CA PRO A 160 20.85 15.78 -19.40
C PRO A 160 20.53 15.08 -18.07
N GLY A 161 19.98 13.86 -18.15
CA GLY A 161 19.77 13.01 -16.97
C GLY A 161 18.53 13.31 -16.13
N ARG A 162 17.58 14.13 -16.62
CA ARG A 162 16.38 14.52 -15.86
C ARG A 162 15.52 13.35 -15.35
N LYS A 163 15.50 12.22 -16.07
CA LYS A 163 14.71 11.04 -15.69
C LYS A 163 15.49 9.97 -14.92
N ILE A 164 16.78 10.20 -14.61
CA ILE A 164 17.64 9.18 -13.98
C ILE A 164 17.08 8.73 -12.62
N HIS A 165 16.49 9.65 -11.85
CA HIS A 165 15.97 9.38 -10.51
C HIS A 165 14.44 9.24 -10.45
N GLU A 166 13.76 9.14 -11.60
CA GLU A 166 12.29 9.10 -11.64
C GLU A 166 11.72 7.88 -10.92
N LEU A 167 12.38 6.71 -11.04
CA LEU A 167 12.00 5.49 -10.31
C LEU A 167 12.16 5.67 -8.80
N ASP A 168 13.33 6.12 -8.34
CA ASP A 168 13.62 6.37 -6.92
C ASP A 168 12.62 7.36 -6.31
N ASN A 169 12.38 8.48 -7.00
CA ASN A 169 11.45 9.51 -6.54
C ASN A 169 10.00 9.00 -6.51
N SER A 170 9.58 8.22 -7.52
CA SER A 170 8.24 7.63 -7.55
C SER A 170 8.04 6.62 -6.42
N GLN A 171 9.07 5.84 -6.09
CA GLN A 171 9.04 4.91 -4.96
C GLN A 171 8.93 5.68 -3.65
N ARG A 172 9.75 6.72 -3.45
CA ARG A 172 9.67 7.58 -2.27
C ARG A 172 8.30 8.23 -2.11
N LEU A 173 7.69 8.71 -3.20
CA LEU A 173 6.34 9.26 -3.16
C LEU A 173 5.30 8.20 -2.76
N ARG A 174 5.39 6.98 -3.32
CA ARG A 174 4.53 5.86 -2.94
C ARG A 174 4.69 5.47 -1.47
N GLU A 175 5.91 5.43 -0.94
CA GLU A 175 6.15 5.13 0.48
C GLU A 175 5.52 6.18 1.42
N ARG A 176 5.44 7.44 0.98
CA ARG A 176 4.91 8.54 1.80
C ARG A 176 3.41 8.76 1.65
N TRP A 177 2.85 8.45 0.49
CA TRP A 177 1.50 8.84 0.10
C TRP A 177 0.67 7.73 -0.55
N GLY A 178 1.25 6.55 -0.82
CA GLY A 178 0.56 5.44 -1.48
C GLY A 178 -0.66 4.91 -0.73
N ASP A 179 -0.66 5.03 0.60
CA ASP A 179 -1.81 4.65 1.44
C ASP A 179 -2.96 5.68 1.41
N CYS A 180 -2.74 6.85 0.81
CA CYS A 180 -3.76 7.88 0.68
C CYS A 180 -4.69 7.56 -0.50
N TRP A 181 -5.55 6.56 -0.33
CA TRP A 181 -6.51 6.11 -1.36
C TRP A 181 -7.42 7.21 -1.92
N TRP A 182 -7.57 8.32 -1.20
CA TRP A 182 -8.37 9.49 -1.59
C TRP A 182 -7.66 10.48 -2.54
N LEU A 183 -6.43 10.20 -2.97
CA LEU A 183 -5.66 11.14 -3.79
C LEU A 183 -6.14 11.22 -5.24
N THR A 184 -6.87 10.24 -5.77
CA THR A 184 -7.22 10.26 -7.20
C THR A 184 -8.33 11.27 -7.48
N ASP A 185 -8.13 12.14 -8.48
CA ASP A 185 -9.05 13.24 -8.78
C ASP A 185 -9.25 13.51 -10.28
N GLU A 186 -8.68 12.69 -11.15
CA GLU A 186 -8.68 12.97 -12.59
C GLU A 186 -10.06 12.84 -13.25
N ASP A 187 -10.94 11.91 -12.82
CA ASP A 187 -12.30 11.85 -13.37
C ASP A 187 -13.07 13.08 -12.97
N LEU A 188 -12.95 13.53 -11.71
CA LEU A 188 -13.55 14.76 -11.22
C LEU A 188 -13.12 15.96 -12.07
N LEU A 189 -11.81 16.14 -12.24
CA LEU A 189 -11.25 17.28 -12.95
C LEU A 189 -11.62 17.29 -14.45
N HIS A 190 -11.55 16.14 -15.11
CA HIS A 190 -11.86 16.03 -16.55
C HIS A 190 -13.36 16.03 -16.82
N PHE A 191 -14.18 15.45 -15.94
CA PHE A 191 -15.64 15.45 -16.05
C PHE A 191 -16.21 16.87 -15.97
N GLU A 192 -15.68 17.69 -15.05
CA GLU A 192 -16.04 19.12 -14.96
C GLU A 192 -15.81 19.88 -16.27
N ASP A 193 -14.88 19.41 -17.10
CA ASP A 193 -14.52 19.99 -18.37
C ASP A 193 -15.21 19.32 -19.56
N GLY A 194 -16.10 18.36 -19.30
CA GLY A 194 -16.86 17.62 -20.31
C GLY A 194 -16.07 16.50 -20.98
N TYR A 195 -15.01 15.98 -20.34
CA TYR A 195 -14.19 14.90 -20.85
C TYR A 195 -14.30 13.63 -20.00
N ALA A 196 -14.33 12.49 -20.68
CA ALA A 196 -14.06 11.18 -20.11
C ALA A 196 -12.60 10.81 -20.39
N ILE A 197 -11.90 10.34 -19.36
CA ILE A 197 -10.55 9.80 -19.50
C ILE A 197 -10.61 8.29 -19.78
N HIS A 198 -9.87 7.87 -20.80
CA HIS A 198 -9.74 6.47 -21.20
C HIS A 198 -8.29 6.03 -21.16
N THR A 199 -8.04 5.00 -20.36
CA THR A 199 -6.72 4.41 -20.16
C THR A 199 -6.47 3.36 -21.22
N HIS A 200 -5.27 3.37 -21.81
CA HIS A 200 -4.85 2.37 -22.78
C HIS A 200 -3.34 2.13 -22.66
N VAL A 201 -2.89 0.96 -23.09
CA VAL A 201 -1.47 0.63 -23.16
C VAL A 201 -1.00 0.76 -24.60
N THR A 202 0.08 1.50 -24.83
CA THR A 202 0.73 1.66 -26.13
C THR A 202 2.21 1.34 -25.96
N ASP A 203 2.72 0.36 -26.72
CA ASP A 203 4.12 -0.11 -26.64
C ASP A 203 4.56 -0.49 -25.20
N GLY A 204 3.65 -1.08 -24.43
CA GLY A 204 3.89 -1.46 -23.03
C GLY A 204 3.89 -0.29 -22.04
N MET A 205 3.62 0.94 -22.49
CA MET A 205 3.49 2.11 -21.63
C MET A 205 2.03 2.49 -21.43
N LEU A 206 1.70 2.85 -20.18
CA LEU A 206 0.39 3.38 -19.82
C LEU A 206 0.20 4.77 -20.43
N SER A 207 -0.92 4.97 -21.13
CA SER A 207 -1.27 6.22 -21.80
C SER A 207 -2.75 6.52 -21.62
N TYR A 208 -3.11 7.78 -21.84
CA TYR A 208 -4.46 8.29 -21.61
C TYR A 208 -4.96 9.07 -22.81
N ARG A 209 -6.25 8.94 -23.09
CA ARG A 209 -6.95 9.75 -24.08
C ARG A 209 -8.14 10.43 -23.43
N LEU A 210 -8.28 11.73 -23.68
CA LEU A 210 -9.47 12.47 -23.32
C LEU A 210 -10.47 12.41 -24.47
N GLN A 211 -11.70 12.04 -24.17
CA GLN A 211 -12.81 11.98 -25.12
C GLN A 211 -13.93 12.91 -24.63
N VAL A 212 -14.52 13.67 -25.54
CA VAL A 212 -15.68 14.51 -25.21
C VAL A 212 -16.85 13.63 -24.81
N ILE A 213 -17.48 13.91 -23.68
CA ILE A 213 -18.70 13.25 -23.23
C ILE A 213 -19.85 13.75 -24.09
N ALA A 214 -20.30 12.92 -25.03
CA ALA A 214 -21.35 13.27 -25.98
C ALA A 214 -22.73 12.70 -25.58
N ASP A 215 -22.75 11.50 -24.99
CA ASP A 215 -23.98 10.78 -24.70
C ASP A 215 -24.39 10.86 -23.20
N PRO A 216 -25.70 10.78 -22.90
CA PRO A 216 -26.20 10.88 -21.53
C PRO A 216 -25.78 9.74 -20.59
N GLU A 217 -25.54 8.54 -21.14
CA GLU A 217 -25.17 7.36 -20.34
C GLU A 217 -23.74 7.52 -19.79
N THR A 218 -22.76 7.77 -20.67
CA THR A 218 -21.39 8.08 -20.28
C THR A 218 -21.35 9.25 -19.31
N LYS A 219 -22.18 10.28 -19.54
CA LYS A 219 -22.26 11.42 -18.61
C LYS A 219 -22.69 10.99 -17.21
N THR A 220 -23.71 10.12 -17.11
CA THR A 220 -24.20 9.61 -15.83
C THR A 220 -23.16 8.73 -15.15
N GLN A 221 -22.53 7.81 -15.88
CA GLN A 221 -21.50 6.92 -15.35
C GLN A 221 -20.25 7.68 -14.89
N ARG A 222 -19.83 8.71 -15.64
CA ARG A 222 -18.68 9.55 -15.26
C ARG A 222 -18.99 10.53 -14.13
N ALA A 223 -20.25 10.94 -13.96
CA ALA A 223 -20.68 11.72 -12.81
C ALA A 223 -20.49 10.95 -11.50
N ILE A 224 -20.83 9.64 -11.47
CA ILE A 224 -20.54 8.76 -10.32
C ILE A 224 -19.03 8.78 -10.01
N LEU A 225 -18.21 8.69 -11.06
CA LEU A 225 -16.76 8.90 -11.11
C LEU A 225 -16.28 10.05 -10.25
N ALA A 226 -16.69 11.22 -10.75
CA ALA A 226 -16.36 12.53 -10.24
C ALA A 226 -16.87 12.75 -8.80
N GLU A 227 -18.12 12.36 -8.52
CA GLU A 227 -18.72 12.55 -7.21
C GLU A 227 -18.05 11.68 -6.15
N LEU A 228 -17.67 10.44 -6.49
CA LEU A 228 -16.89 9.58 -5.60
C LEU A 228 -15.52 10.19 -5.31
N GLN A 229 -14.77 10.62 -6.33
CA GLN A 229 -13.47 11.28 -6.11
C GLN A 229 -13.63 12.56 -5.27
N GLY A 230 -14.68 13.34 -5.50
CA GLY A 230 -15.00 14.50 -4.67
C GLY A 230 -15.29 14.13 -3.20
N ALA A 231 -16.03 13.06 -2.97
CA ALA A 231 -16.29 12.53 -1.62
C ALA A 231 -15.00 12.00 -0.97
N ALA A 232 -14.17 11.28 -1.71
CA ALA A 232 -12.89 10.77 -1.27
C ALA A 232 -11.96 11.91 -0.82
N LEU A 233 -11.83 12.99 -1.62
CA LEU A 233 -11.04 14.17 -1.27
C LEU A 233 -11.50 14.84 0.04
N ARG A 234 -12.80 14.80 0.33
CA ARG A 234 -13.39 15.28 1.60
C ARG A 234 -13.30 14.25 2.74
N ARG A 235 -12.82 13.04 2.44
CA ARG A 235 -12.79 11.87 3.34
C ARG A 235 -14.17 11.51 3.88
N ASP A 236 -15.19 11.63 3.04
CA ASP A 236 -16.55 11.21 3.36
C ASP A 236 -16.71 9.71 3.08
N PHE A 237 -16.32 8.90 4.07
CA PHE A 237 -16.35 7.44 3.97
C PHE A 237 -17.75 6.89 3.64
N ASN A 238 -18.79 7.49 4.22
CA ASN A 238 -20.17 7.03 4.02
C ASN A 238 -20.62 7.27 2.57
N ALA A 239 -20.34 8.45 2.03
CA ALA A 239 -20.64 8.75 0.63
C ALA A 239 -19.84 7.84 -0.31
N VAL A 240 -18.55 7.63 -0.06
CA VAL A 240 -17.71 6.73 -0.87
C VAL A 240 -18.28 5.30 -0.87
N SER A 241 -18.59 4.73 0.30
CA SER A 241 -19.19 3.40 0.40
C SER A 241 -20.53 3.30 -0.35
N ALA A 242 -21.36 4.35 -0.32
CA ALA A 242 -22.62 4.37 -1.05
C ALA A 242 -22.43 4.32 -2.58
N PHE A 243 -21.39 4.97 -3.12
CA PHE A 243 -21.05 4.87 -4.54
C PHE A 243 -20.46 3.51 -4.92
N LEU A 244 -19.61 2.93 -4.06
CA LEU A 244 -19.02 1.61 -4.27
C LEU A 244 -20.08 0.49 -4.29
N ALA A 245 -21.12 0.61 -3.45
CA ALA A 245 -22.22 -0.36 -3.40
C ALA A 245 -23.06 -0.41 -4.69
N ARG A 246 -22.94 0.60 -5.58
CA ARG A 246 -23.69 0.72 -6.83
C ARG A 246 -22.84 0.40 -8.04
N VAL A 247 -21.97 -0.61 -7.94
CA VAL A 247 -21.03 -0.97 -9.02
C VAL A 247 -21.72 -1.21 -10.36
N ASP A 248 -22.96 -1.70 -10.38
CA ASP A 248 -23.67 -2.00 -11.64
C ASP A 248 -23.93 -0.75 -12.50
N GLU A 249 -23.94 0.42 -11.87
CA GLU A 249 -24.11 1.71 -12.54
C GLU A 249 -22.78 2.31 -13.04
N TRP A 250 -21.64 1.70 -12.71
CA TRP A 250 -20.33 2.20 -13.11
C TRP A 250 -20.04 1.88 -14.59
N PRO A 251 -19.12 2.63 -15.24
CA PRO A 251 -18.65 2.30 -16.58
C PRO A 251 -18.17 0.85 -16.67
N ALA A 252 -18.47 0.20 -17.79
CA ALA A 252 -17.97 -1.13 -18.15
C ALA A 252 -16.51 -1.05 -18.62
N ASP A 253 -15.60 -0.65 -17.72
CA ASP A 253 -14.17 -0.47 -18.00
C ASP A 253 -13.33 -1.17 -16.91
N PRO A 254 -12.53 -2.19 -17.27
CA PRO A 254 -11.72 -2.93 -16.31
C PRO A 254 -10.74 -2.07 -15.50
N TRP A 255 -10.19 -0.98 -16.05
CA TRP A 255 -9.29 -0.08 -15.31
C TRP A 255 -10.03 0.65 -14.20
N ILE A 256 -11.24 1.11 -14.51
CA ILE A 256 -12.10 1.80 -13.55
C ILE A 256 -12.59 0.83 -12.47
N LEU A 257 -12.96 -0.39 -12.84
CA LEU A 257 -13.40 -1.41 -11.89
C LEU A 257 -12.26 -1.85 -10.95
N ARG A 258 -11.02 -2.00 -11.45
CA ARG A 258 -9.84 -2.27 -10.61
C ARG A 258 -9.56 -1.14 -9.63
N TRP A 259 -9.70 0.11 -10.06
CA TRP A 259 -9.62 1.24 -9.14
C TRP A 259 -10.71 1.18 -8.06
N GLY A 260 -11.94 0.83 -8.42
CA GLY A 260 -13.02 0.61 -7.45
C GLY A 260 -12.65 -0.40 -6.36
N VAL A 261 -12.02 -1.53 -6.74
CA VAL A 261 -11.47 -2.51 -5.77
C VAL A 261 -10.46 -1.87 -4.82
N LEU A 262 -9.51 -1.07 -5.33
CA LEU A 262 -8.52 -0.38 -4.50
C LEU A 262 -9.20 0.57 -3.50
N VAL A 263 -10.24 1.29 -3.92
CA VAL A 263 -11.00 2.16 -3.02
C VAL A 263 -11.74 1.35 -1.96
N CYS A 264 -12.35 0.20 -2.30
CA CYS A 264 -12.98 -0.70 -1.31
C CYS A 264 -11.99 -1.13 -0.21
N LEU A 265 -10.76 -1.48 -0.60
CA LEU A 265 -9.69 -1.80 0.35
C LEU A 265 -9.27 -0.58 1.18
N GLY A 266 -9.15 0.59 0.54
CA GLY A 266 -8.78 1.85 1.19
C GLY A 266 -9.78 2.32 2.26
N VAL A 267 -11.09 2.10 2.05
CA VAL A 267 -12.13 2.38 3.07
C VAL A 267 -12.32 1.24 4.07
N ALA A 268 -11.45 0.23 4.07
CA ALA A 268 -11.49 -0.96 4.94
C ALA A 268 -12.82 -1.74 4.84
N GLN A 269 -13.40 -1.82 3.64
CA GLN A 269 -14.61 -2.60 3.37
C GLN A 269 -14.37 -3.58 2.20
N PRO A 270 -13.52 -4.59 2.38
CA PRO A 270 -13.15 -5.54 1.31
C PRO A 270 -14.35 -6.31 0.74
N GLN A 271 -15.42 -6.49 1.50
CA GLN A 271 -16.67 -7.11 1.02
C GLN A 271 -17.30 -6.37 -0.15
N LEU A 272 -17.07 -5.05 -0.26
CA LEU A 272 -17.56 -4.25 -1.40
C LEU A 272 -16.77 -4.52 -2.68
N ALA A 273 -15.59 -5.17 -2.64
CA ALA A 273 -14.83 -5.52 -3.84
C ALA A 273 -15.38 -6.74 -4.59
N ILE A 274 -16.19 -7.59 -3.95
CA ILE A 274 -16.69 -8.85 -4.54
C ILE A 274 -17.46 -8.58 -5.85
N PRO A 275 -18.42 -7.64 -5.91
CA PRO A 275 -19.12 -7.34 -7.15
C PRO A 275 -18.19 -6.79 -8.25
N PHE A 276 -17.16 -6.03 -7.87
CA PHE A 276 -16.16 -5.53 -8.84
C PHE A 276 -15.34 -6.65 -9.44
N TRP A 277 -14.80 -7.57 -8.63
CA TRP A 277 -14.04 -8.72 -9.15
C TRP A 277 -14.86 -9.58 -10.09
N ARG A 278 -16.12 -9.87 -9.73
CA ARG A 278 -17.05 -10.61 -10.60
C ARG A 278 -17.26 -9.90 -11.92
N ARG A 279 -17.46 -8.58 -11.90
CA ARG A 279 -17.67 -7.77 -13.10
C ARG A 279 -16.42 -7.70 -13.97
N ILE A 280 -15.22 -7.56 -13.39
CA ILE A 280 -13.94 -7.62 -14.13
C ILE A 280 -13.82 -8.94 -14.92
N LEU A 281 -14.10 -10.07 -14.26
CA LEU A 281 -14.03 -11.40 -14.89
C LEU A 281 -15.04 -11.64 -16.01
N THR A 282 -16.02 -10.74 -16.22
CA THR A 282 -16.90 -10.79 -17.41
C THR A 282 -16.26 -10.20 -18.66
N PHE A 283 -15.19 -9.40 -18.52
CA PHE A 283 -14.51 -8.75 -19.62
C PHE A 283 -13.20 -9.43 -19.96
N GLU A 284 -12.41 -9.77 -18.94
CA GLU A 284 -11.10 -10.36 -19.10
C GLU A 284 -10.72 -11.20 -17.89
N GLU A 285 -9.80 -12.14 -18.12
CA GLU A 285 -9.23 -12.92 -17.04
C GLU A 285 -8.26 -12.05 -16.24
N ASP A 286 -8.44 -12.05 -14.92
CA ASP A 286 -7.69 -11.19 -14.02
C ASP A 286 -7.26 -11.98 -12.79
N THR A 287 -5.94 -12.09 -12.61
CA THR A 287 -5.33 -12.82 -11.50
C THR A 287 -5.78 -12.30 -10.13
N TYR A 288 -5.83 -10.98 -9.95
CA TYR A 288 -6.18 -10.37 -8.67
C TYR A 288 -7.65 -10.61 -8.32
N ALA A 289 -8.53 -10.56 -9.31
CA ALA A 289 -9.95 -10.87 -9.15
C ALA A 289 -10.17 -12.34 -8.80
N ARG A 290 -9.49 -13.27 -9.48
CA ARG A 290 -9.54 -14.71 -9.15
C ARG A 290 -9.07 -14.98 -7.71
N ILE A 291 -7.93 -14.40 -7.31
CA ILE A 291 -7.41 -14.55 -5.94
C ILE A 291 -8.34 -13.92 -4.90
N GLY A 292 -8.86 -12.71 -5.17
CA GLY A 292 -9.78 -12.00 -4.28
C GLY A 292 -11.05 -12.81 -4.00
N LEU A 293 -11.69 -13.33 -5.06
CA LEU A 293 -12.86 -14.18 -4.95
C LEU A 293 -12.55 -15.52 -4.27
N ALA A 294 -11.42 -16.13 -4.56
CA ALA A 294 -11.01 -17.38 -3.90
C ALA A 294 -10.80 -17.20 -2.39
N LYS A 295 -10.16 -16.11 -1.96
CA LYS A 295 -9.97 -15.78 -0.53
C LYS A 295 -11.32 -15.55 0.16
N GLN A 296 -12.21 -14.79 -0.46
CA GLN A 296 -13.55 -14.56 0.08
C GLN A 296 -14.37 -15.85 0.19
N ALA A 297 -14.29 -16.73 -0.82
CA ALA A 297 -14.95 -18.02 -0.79
C ALA A 297 -14.37 -18.95 0.30
N LEU A 298 -13.07 -18.91 0.54
CA LEU A 298 -12.43 -19.62 1.66
C LEU A 298 -12.93 -19.12 3.03
N GLU A 299 -13.07 -17.81 3.20
CA GLU A 299 -13.57 -17.20 4.45
C GLU A 299 -15.02 -17.58 4.76
N THR A 300 -15.86 -17.74 3.73
CA THR A 300 -17.27 -18.12 3.87
C THR A 300 -17.50 -19.63 3.85
N GLY A 301 -16.45 -20.44 3.67
CA GLY A 301 -16.54 -21.89 3.55
C GLY A 301 -17.10 -22.38 2.21
N ALA A 302 -17.22 -21.52 1.20
CA ALA A 302 -17.63 -21.86 -0.16
C ALA A 302 -16.47 -22.50 -0.94
N PHE A 303 -15.99 -23.66 -0.48
CA PHE A 303 -14.78 -24.30 -1.02
C PHE A 303 -14.87 -24.65 -2.51
N ASP A 304 -16.07 -24.92 -3.04
CA ASP A 304 -16.28 -25.18 -4.47
C ASP A 304 -16.08 -23.93 -5.34
N GLU A 305 -16.52 -22.76 -4.87
CA GLU A 305 -16.26 -21.48 -5.54
C GLU A 305 -14.78 -21.12 -5.47
N ALA A 306 -14.13 -21.33 -4.31
CA ALA A 306 -12.70 -21.12 -4.16
C ALA A 306 -11.88 -21.98 -5.14
N ASP A 307 -12.18 -23.27 -5.19
CA ASP A 307 -11.52 -24.24 -6.08
C ASP A 307 -11.71 -23.89 -7.56
N PHE A 308 -12.91 -23.45 -7.94
CA PHE A 308 -13.21 -23.00 -9.31
C PHE A 308 -12.31 -21.82 -9.72
N HIS A 309 -12.20 -20.79 -8.87
CA HIS A 309 -11.36 -19.63 -9.18
C HIS A 309 -9.87 -19.97 -9.21
N LEU A 310 -9.39 -20.79 -8.27
CA LEU A 310 -7.99 -21.18 -8.19
C LEU A 310 -7.59 -22.11 -9.34
N THR A 311 -8.44 -23.06 -9.70
CA THR A 311 -8.20 -23.94 -10.85
C THR A 311 -8.11 -23.13 -12.14
N ALA A 312 -9.04 -22.20 -12.38
CA ALA A 312 -9.02 -21.33 -13.55
C ALA A 312 -7.72 -20.49 -13.62
N LEU A 313 -7.28 -19.93 -12.49
CA LEU A 313 -6.03 -19.18 -12.39
C LEU A 313 -4.82 -20.06 -12.72
N LEU A 314 -4.71 -21.23 -12.08
CA LEU A 314 -3.56 -22.13 -12.21
C LEU A 314 -3.47 -22.82 -13.57
N GLN A 315 -4.57 -22.90 -14.32
CA GLN A 315 -4.56 -23.31 -15.72
C GLN A 315 -3.88 -22.27 -16.62
N GLN A 316 -4.01 -20.97 -16.29
CA GLN A 316 -3.41 -19.88 -17.07
C GLN A 316 -1.99 -19.55 -16.63
N ASP A 317 -1.76 -19.54 -15.32
CA ASP A 317 -0.45 -19.33 -14.72
C ASP A 317 -0.11 -20.50 -13.77
N PRO A 318 0.43 -21.62 -14.29
CA PRO A 318 0.85 -22.75 -13.48
C PRO A 318 2.00 -22.42 -12.52
N SER A 319 2.69 -21.29 -12.71
CA SER A 319 3.75 -20.79 -11.83
C SER A 319 3.24 -19.83 -10.75
N HIS A 320 1.92 -19.69 -10.59
CA HIS A 320 1.37 -18.76 -9.60
C HIS A 320 1.50 -19.30 -8.16
N GLY A 321 2.50 -18.83 -7.41
CA GLY A 321 2.81 -19.30 -6.06
C GLY A 321 1.65 -19.16 -5.06
N GLU A 322 1.04 -17.97 -4.94
CA GLU A 322 -0.07 -17.74 -4.01
C GLU A 322 -1.31 -18.58 -4.36
N GLY A 323 -1.56 -18.80 -5.66
CA GLY A 323 -2.67 -19.63 -6.14
C GLY A 323 -2.52 -21.07 -5.70
N TRP A 324 -1.32 -21.65 -5.83
CA TRP A 324 -1.05 -22.99 -5.33
C TRP A 324 -1.15 -23.10 -3.80
N LEU A 325 -0.73 -22.07 -3.07
CA LEU A 325 -0.86 -22.02 -1.61
C LEU A 325 -2.34 -22.08 -1.19
N LEU A 326 -3.19 -21.24 -1.80
CA LEU A 326 -4.63 -21.23 -1.53
C LEU A 326 -5.29 -22.53 -1.99
N HIS A 327 -4.87 -23.12 -3.11
CA HIS A 327 -5.37 -24.41 -3.59
C HIS A 327 -5.04 -25.54 -2.61
N GLY A 328 -3.85 -25.52 -2.00
CA GLY A 328 -3.50 -26.44 -0.92
C GLY A 328 -4.39 -26.26 0.31
N ILE A 329 -4.74 -25.02 0.67
CA ILE A 329 -5.66 -24.74 1.77
C ILE A 329 -7.07 -25.27 1.48
N VAL A 330 -7.60 -25.07 0.26
CA VAL A 330 -8.89 -25.66 -0.16
C VAL A 330 -8.86 -27.19 -0.03
N ALA A 331 -7.79 -27.83 -0.52
CA ALA A 331 -7.63 -29.28 -0.44
C ALA A 331 -7.57 -29.78 1.02
N MET A 332 -6.91 -29.04 1.92
CA MET A 332 -6.91 -29.34 3.36
C MET A 332 -8.32 -29.30 3.95
N GLN A 333 -9.12 -28.28 3.64
CA GLN A 333 -10.49 -28.15 4.15
C GLN A 333 -11.41 -29.27 3.67
N ARG A 334 -11.10 -29.87 2.52
CA ARG A 334 -11.79 -31.04 1.96
C ARG A 334 -11.22 -32.38 2.43
N ASN A 335 -10.25 -32.39 3.35
CA ASN A 335 -9.49 -33.57 3.77
C ASN A 335 -8.79 -34.32 2.61
N ALA A 336 -8.52 -33.64 1.50
CA ALA A 336 -7.81 -34.18 0.34
C ALA A 336 -6.29 -34.03 0.53
N TYR A 337 -5.76 -34.67 1.58
CA TYR A 337 -4.41 -34.40 2.07
C TYR A 337 -3.28 -34.65 1.06
N GLN A 338 -3.41 -35.65 0.18
CA GLN A 338 -2.42 -35.89 -0.86
C GLN A 338 -2.38 -34.73 -1.87
N GLN A 339 -3.54 -34.26 -2.30
CA GLN A 339 -3.65 -33.11 -3.22
C GLN A 339 -3.16 -31.82 -2.55
N ALA A 340 -3.40 -31.67 -1.24
CA ALA A 340 -2.89 -30.54 -0.47
C ALA A 340 -1.35 -30.51 -0.46
N GLU A 341 -0.71 -31.64 -0.17
CA GLU A 341 0.76 -31.74 -0.17
C GLU A 341 1.35 -31.43 -1.55
N GLU A 342 0.78 -31.97 -2.62
CA GLU A 342 1.19 -31.69 -4.00
C GLU A 342 1.05 -30.19 -4.34
N ALA A 343 -0.06 -29.57 -3.94
CA ALA A 343 -0.30 -28.14 -4.15
C ALA A 343 0.71 -27.28 -3.36
N PHE A 344 1.01 -27.62 -2.11
CA PHE A 344 1.97 -26.87 -1.31
C PHE A 344 3.41 -27.01 -1.82
N GLU A 345 3.83 -28.20 -2.29
CA GLU A 345 5.14 -28.34 -2.93
C GLU A 345 5.24 -27.50 -4.20
N ARG A 346 4.17 -27.48 -5.02
CA ARG A 346 4.11 -26.57 -6.18
C ARG A 346 4.16 -25.10 -5.76
N ALA A 347 3.45 -24.71 -4.70
CA ALA A 347 3.52 -23.34 -4.18
C ALA A 347 4.96 -22.94 -3.83
N LYS A 348 5.69 -23.83 -3.16
CA LYS A 348 7.10 -23.61 -2.78
C LYS A 348 8.02 -23.48 -4.00
N LEU A 349 7.84 -24.32 -5.01
CA LEU A 349 8.59 -24.24 -6.27
C LEU A 349 8.28 -22.97 -7.07
N SER A 350 7.04 -22.48 -6.95
CA SER A 350 6.52 -21.30 -7.63
C SER A 350 6.77 -19.99 -6.86
N GLY A 351 7.69 -19.99 -5.89
CA GLY A 351 8.12 -18.78 -5.17
C GLY A 351 7.11 -18.24 -4.15
N ALA A 352 6.12 -19.03 -3.72
CA ALA A 352 5.27 -18.67 -2.59
C ALA A 352 6.07 -18.59 -1.28
N ASP A 353 5.43 -18.08 -0.23
CA ASP A 353 5.96 -18.08 1.14
C ASP A 353 6.36 -19.51 1.55
N SER A 354 7.68 -19.74 1.60
CA SER A 354 8.27 -21.06 1.83
C SER A 354 7.88 -21.63 3.19
N ARG A 355 7.81 -20.77 4.22
CA ARG A 355 7.38 -21.15 5.57
C ARG A 355 5.95 -21.67 5.53
N LYS A 356 5.01 -20.90 4.96
CA LYS A 356 3.59 -21.29 4.88
C LYS A 356 3.39 -22.58 4.09
N ALA A 357 4.07 -22.72 2.95
CA ALA A 357 3.99 -23.92 2.13
C ALA A 357 4.55 -25.15 2.88
N SER A 358 5.72 -25.04 3.51
CA SER A 358 6.30 -26.13 4.30
C SER A 358 5.44 -26.53 5.49
N LEU A 359 4.84 -25.56 6.17
CA LEU A 359 3.91 -25.87 7.25
C LEU A 359 2.65 -26.56 6.72
N GLY A 360 2.10 -26.12 5.58
CA GLY A 360 1.00 -26.79 4.89
C GLY A 360 1.28 -28.26 4.56
N ILE A 361 2.49 -28.57 4.08
CA ILE A 361 2.95 -29.95 3.82
C ILE A 361 2.94 -30.79 5.11
N VAL A 362 3.46 -30.24 6.21
CA VAL A 362 3.45 -30.90 7.52
C VAL A 362 2.02 -31.18 7.97
N MET A 363 1.13 -30.19 7.87
CA MET A 363 -0.27 -30.32 8.25
C MET A 363 -0.99 -31.38 7.41
N ALA A 364 -0.74 -31.42 6.11
CA ALA A 364 -1.28 -32.42 5.20
C ALA A 364 -0.79 -33.83 5.53
N ALA A 365 0.52 -34.01 5.79
CA ALA A 365 1.09 -35.29 6.19
C ALA A 365 0.53 -35.78 7.54
N MET A 366 0.35 -34.87 8.51
CA MET A 366 -0.28 -35.18 9.79
C MET A 366 -1.76 -35.58 9.63
N GLY A 367 -2.52 -34.89 8.79
CA GLY A 367 -3.92 -35.23 8.48
C GLY A 367 -4.06 -36.57 7.75
N ALA A 368 -3.09 -36.93 6.92
CA ALA A 368 -3.00 -38.22 6.23
C ALA A 368 -2.42 -39.36 7.10
N GLU A 369 -2.27 -39.16 8.42
CA GLU A 369 -1.70 -40.12 9.37
C GLU A 369 -0.24 -40.54 9.05
N ARG A 370 0.48 -39.76 8.24
CA ARG A 370 1.90 -39.98 7.89
C ARG A 370 2.83 -39.19 8.80
N ALA A 371 2.73 -39.45 10.11
CA ALA A 371 3.50 -38.72 11.12
C ALA A 371 5.03 -38.79 10.90
N GLU A 372 5.56 -39.90 10.38
CA GLU A 372 6.99 -40.02 10.05
C GLU A 372 7.44 -39.06 8.94
N ALA A 373 6.62 -38.89 7.89
CA ALA A 373 6.91 -37.95 6.82
C ALA A 373 6.83 -36.50 7.34
N ALA A 374 5.79 -36.20 8.14
CA ALA A 374 5.64 -34.91 8.79
C ALA A 374 6.84 -34.57 9.69
N TRP A 375 7.35 -35.55 10.43
CA TRP A 375 8.51 -35.38 11.30
C TRP A 375 9.76 -34.96 10.52
N SER A 376 10.07 -35.64 9.41
CA SER A 376 11.23 -35.32 8.57
C SER A 376 11.20 -33.86 8.10
N GLN A 377 10.03 -33.41 7.64
CA GLN A 377 9.80 -32.03 7.20
C GLN A 377 9.90 -31.03 8.36
N LEU A 378 9.29 -31.33 9.51
CA LEU A 378 9.34 -30.51 10.72
C LEU A 378 10.77 -30.28 11.23
N MET A 379 11.62 -31.31 11.20
CA MET A 379 13.00 -31.19 11.65
C MET A 379 13.81 -30.19 10.81
N THR A 380 13.51 -30.13 9.50
CA THR A 380 14.11 -29.17 8.57
C THR A 380 13.52 -27.77 8.82
N LEU A 381 12.19 -27.67 8.90
CA LEU A 381 11.48 -26.41 9.12
C LEU A 381 11.90 -25.73 10.43
N CYS A 382 11.94 -26.46 11.55
CA CYS A 382 12.38 -25.95 12.86
C CYS A 382 13.88 -25.62 12.91
N ALA A 383 14.69 -26.11 11.96
CA ALA A 383 16.10 -25.73 11.87
C ALA A 383 16.27 -24.40 11.14
N ASN A 384 15.46 -24.16 10.10
CA ASN A 384 15.44 -22.92 9.34
C ASN A 384 14.75 -21.78 10.11
N GLU A 385 13.68 -22.09 10.84
CA GLU A 385 12.86 -21.16 11.61
C GLU A 385 12.87 -21.54 13.11
N PRO A 386 14.00 -21.31 13.81
CA PRO A 386 14.20 -21.82 15.18
C PRO A 386 13.35 -21.13 16.25
N ASP A 387 12.78 -19.97 15.96
CA ASP A 387 11.97 -19.16 16.89
C ASP A 387 10.49 -19.09 16.48
N ASP A 388 10.07 -19.94 15.54
CA ASP A 388 8.68 -20.06 15.13
C ASP A 388 7.88 -20.94 16.10
N GLU A 389 7.01 -20.31 16.88
CA GLU A 389 6.17 -20.99 17.85
C GLU A 389 5.21 -21.99 17.20
N GLU A 390 4.64 -21.67 16.04
CA GLU A 390 3.69 -22.55 15.33
C GLU A 390 4.38 -23.85 14.90
N CYS A 391 5.61 -23.74 14.40
CA CYS A 391 6.44 -24.90 14.10
C CYS A 391 6.72 -25.76 15.34
N MET A 392 6.96 -25.15 16.50
CA MET A 392 7.16 -25.87 17.76
C MET A 392 5.90 -26.59 18.23
N HIS A 393 4.71 -26.00 18.06
CA HIS A 393 3.43 -26.67 18.34
C HIS A 393 3.26 -27.93 17.48
N TRP A 394 3.54 -27.83 16.17
CA TRP A 394 3.45 -28.98 15.27
C TRP A 394 4.53 -30.05 15.55
N LEU A 395 5.75 -29.64 15.93
CA LEU A 395 6.80 -30.54 16.38
C LEU A 395 6.37 -31.32 17.63
N LEU A 396 5.81 -30.62 18.62
CA LEU A 396 5.30 -31.24 19.85
C LEU A 396 4.19 -32.25 19.53
N ARG A 397 3.21 -31.86 18.70
CA ARG A 397 2.09 -32.73 18.31
C ARG A 397 2.59 -33.99 17.59
N CYS A 398 3.44 -33.82 16.57
CA CYS A 398 4.01 -34.91 15.79
C CYS A 398 4.90 -35.83 16.65
N GLY A 399 5.80 -35.25 17.44
CA GLY A 399 6.71 -36.01 18.29
C GLY A 399 6.02 -36.75 19.43
N THR A 400 4.91 -36.21 19.96
CA THR A 400 4.07 -36.91 20.95
C THR A 400 3.42 -38.15 20.33
N MET A 401 2.88 -38.04 19.10
CA MET A 401 2.31 -39.18 18.38
C MET A 401 3.35 -40.27 18.10
N LEU A 402 4.57 -39.88 17.73
CA LEU A 402 5.69 -40.79 17.47
C LEU A 402 6.47 -41.20 18.73
N GLN A 403 6.09 -40.69 19.91
CA GLN A 403 6.79 -40.91 21.18
C GLN A 403 8.30 -40.55 21.15
N ARG A 404 8.68 -39.53 20.36
CA ARG A 404 10.07 -39.05 20.20
C ARG A 404 10.47 -38.05 21.28
N TRP A 405 10.30 -38.41 22.54
CA TRP A 405 10.38 -37.49 23.68
C TRP A 405 11.72 -36.75 23.77
N GLU A 406 12.85 -37.46 23.64
CA GLU A 406 14.18 -36.84 23.74
C GLU A 406 14.45 -35.82 22.61
N ALA A 407 14.03 -36.14 21.38
CA ALA A 407 14.23 -35.24 20.25
C ALA A 407 13.38 -33.96 20.39
N VAL A 408 12.12 -34.11 20.83
CA VAL A 408 11.23 -32.97 21.12
C VAL A 408 11.79 -32.15 22.29
N ALA A 409 12.20 -32.79 23.38
CA ALA A 409 12.74 -32.09 24.56
C ALA A 409 13.96 -31.24 24.20
N SER A 410 14.89 -31.78 23.41
CA SER A 410 16.08 -31.05 22.96
C SER A 410 15.73 -29.78 22.18
N ARG A 411 14.80 -29.88 21.23
CA ARG A 411 14.36 -28.74 20.40
C ARG A 411 13.58 -27.70 21.21
N LEU A 412 12.64 -28.14 22.03
CA LEU A 412 11.87 -27.24 22.91
C LEU A 412 12.77 -26.53 23.93
N ALA A 413 13.76 -27.22 24.50
CA ALA A 413 14.73 -26.61 25.40
C ALA A 413 15.52 -25.48 24.70
N ALA A 414 15.96 -25.71 23.46
CA ALA A 414 16.64 -24.69 22.67
C ALA A 414 15.71 -23.49 22.35
N PHE A 415 14.44 -23.75 22.01
CA PHE A 415 13.45 -22.69 21.78
C PHE A 415 13.17 -21.87 23.04
N VAL A 416 12.91 -22.51 24.17
CA VAL A 416 12.62 -21.85 25.46
C VAL A 416 13.83 -21.08 25.98
N ALA A 417 15.05 -21.54 25.70
CA ALA A 417 16.26 -20.80 26.04
C ALA A 417 16.36 -19.46 25.29
N ARG A 418 15.95 -19.43 24.01
CA ARG A 418 15.88 -18.20 23.20
C ARG A 418 14.67 -17.34 23.56
N ASN A 419 13.56 -17.97 23.95
CA ASN A 419 12.27 -17.34 24.21
C ASN A 419 11.82 -17.58 25.66
N PRO A 420 12.52 -17.03 26.67
CA PRO A 420 12.31 -17.38 28.07
C PRO A 420 10.92 -17.01 28.60
N GLY A 421 10.26 -16.03 27.97
CA GLY A 421 8.90 -15.58 28.30
C GLY A 421 7.78 -16.43 27.70
N ASN A 422 8.08 -17.40 26.83
CA ASN A 422 7.06 -18.28 26.26
C ASN A 422 6.68 -19.38 27.28
N VAL A 423 5.72 -19.05 28.14
CA VAL A 423 5.26 -19.94 29.22
C VAL A 423 4.59 -21.22 28.69
N ALA A 424 3.90 -21.15 27.55
CA ALA A 424 3.23 -22.30 26.95
C ALA A 424 4.24 -23.37 26.49
N MET A 425 5.29 -22.96 25.77
CA MET A 425 6.35 -23.88 25.34
C MET A 425 7.20 -24.38 26.50
N ARG A 426 7.36 -23.59 27.57
CA ARG A 426 8.02 -24.05 28.80
C ARG A 426 7.21 -25.13 29.52
N PHE A 427 5.89 -24.97 29.61
CA PHE A 427 4.99 -26.00 30.14
C PHE A 427 5.07 -27.29 29.31
N ALA A 428 5.00 -27.17 27.98
CA ALA A 428 5.16 -28.30 27.09
C ALA A 428 6.51 -29.02 27.27
N LEU A 429 7.60 -28.26 27.41
CA LEU A 429 8.93 -28.82 27.69
C LEU A 429 8.96 -29.62 29.00
N ALA A 430 8.40 -29.08 30.08
CA ALA A 430 8.34 -29.78 31.36
C ALA A 430 7.58 -31.12 31.25
N GLY A 431 6.44 -31.12 30.56
CA GLY A 431 5.67 -32.35 30.30
C GLY A 431 6.45 -33.36 29.45
N VAL A 432 7.12 -32.91 28.38
CA VAL A 432 7.92 -33.79 27.51
C VAL A 432 9.13 -34.37 28.27
N LEU A 433 9.82 -33.57 29.09
CA LEU A 433 10.94 -34.03 29.93
C LEU A 433 10.50 -35.09 30.94
N LEU A 434 9.31 -34.94 31.52
CA LEU A 434 8.75 -35.95 32.41
C LEU A 434 8.53 -37.28 31.67
N ARG A 435 7.97 -37.22 30.46
CA ARG A 435 7.71 -38.38 29.60
C ARG A 435 8.98 -39.00 29.02
N SER A 436 10.07 -38.24 28.92
CA SER A 436 11.39 -38.73 28.52
C SER A 436 12.18 -39.36 29.69
N GLY A 437 11.63 -39.34 30.91
CA GLY A 437 12.29 -39.87 32.11
C GLY A 437 13.25 -38.88 32.79
N ARG A 438 13.39 -37.65 32.27
CA ARG A 438 14.26 -36.60 32.79
C ARG A 438 13.56 -35.77 33.88
N ARG A 439 13.07 -36.45 34.92
CA ARG A 439 12.23 -35.86 35.98
C ARG A 439 12.89 -34.67 36.68
N GLY A 440 14.18 -34.77 37.00
CA GLY A 440 14.93 -33.67 37.63
C GLY A 440 14.99 -32.41 36.77
N ASP A 441 14.97 -32.55 35.44
CA ASP A 441 14.96 -31.42 34.51
C ASP A 441 13.54 -30.86 34.38
N ALA A 442 12.53 -31.73 34.34
CA ALA A 442 11.12 -31.34 34.38
C ALA A 442 10.78 -30.53 35.63
N GLN A 443 11.29 -30.95 36.80
CA GLN A 443 11.10 -30.23 38.07
C GLN A 443 11.67 -28.80 38.02
N ARG A 444 12.86 -28.62 37.43
CA ARG A 444 13.47 -27.29 37.29
C ARG A 444 12.65 -26.39 36.36
N GLU A 445 12.12 -26.94 35.27
CA GLU A 445 11.25 -26.17 34.36
C GLU A 445 9.90 -25.84 35.00
N PHE A 446 9.33 -26.75 35.80
CA PHE A 446 8.14 -26.50 36.59
C PHE A 446 8.33 -25.37 37.62
N GLU A 447 9.44 -25.36 38.34
CA GLU A 447 9.75 -24.30 39.32
C GLU A 447 9.91 -22.93 38.65
N ARG A 448 10.59 -22.89 37.50
CA ARG A 448 10.71 -21.68 36.67
C ARG A 448 9.35 -21.22 36.16
N LEU A 449 8.53 -22.13 35.67
CA LEU A 449 7.18 -21.82 35.19
C LEU A 449 6.30 -21.27 36.33
N ARG A 450 6.35 -21.88 37.52
CA ARG A 450 5.63 -21.41 38.71
C ARG A 450 6.07 -20.00 39.14
N ALA A 451 7.34 -19.66 39.00
CA ALA A 451 7.84 -18.32 39.28
C ALA A 451 7.37 -17.27 38.25
N LEU A 452 7.22 -17.67 36.98
CA LEU A 452 6.80 -16.79 35.89
C LEU A 452 5.28 -16.60 35.81
N SER A 453 4.52 -17.68 35.97
CA SER A 453 3.06 -17.70 35.87
C SER A 453 2.46 -18.73 36.84
N PRO A 454 2.22 -18.34 38.11
CA PRO A 454 1.69 -19.24 39.13
C PRO A 454 0.29 -19.78 38.82
N THR A 455 -0.49 -19.06 38.00
CA THR A 455 -1.89 -19.39 37.66
C THR A 455 -2.02 -20.00 36.27
N PHE A 456 -0.92 -20.51 35.69
CA PHE A 456 -0.97 -21.16 34.38
C PHE A 456 -1.81 -22.44 34.43
N GLU A 457 -2.69 -22.63 33.45
CA GLU A 457 -3.58 -23.79 33.39
C GLU A 457 -2.78 -25.09 33.26
N GLY A 458 -3.16 -26.13 34.01
CA GLY A 458 -2.46 -27.43 34.00
C GLY A 458 -1.28 -27.55 34.97
N MET A 459 -0.94 -26.49 35.73
CA MET A 459 0.13 -26.55 36.74
C MET A 459 -0.13 -27.57 37.85
N ASP A 460 -1.37 -27.69 38.35
CA ASP A 460 -1.73 -28.65 39.40
C ASP A 460 -1.59 -30.10 38.93
N GLU A 461 -1.93 -30.35 37.66
CA GLU A 461 -1.78 -31.65 37.02
C GLU A 461 -0.31 -32.03 36.90
N LEU A 462 0.51 -31.12 36.38
CA LEU A 462 1.95 -31.33 36.24
C LEU A 462 2.62 -31.54 37.61
N ALA A 463 2.19 -30.80 38.64
CA ALA A 463 2.66 -30.98 40.01
C ALA A 463 2.33 -32.37 40.56
N ARG A 464 1.10 -32.86 40.32
CA ARG A 464 0.68 -34.20 40.76
C ARG A 464 1.51 -35.30 40.09
N GLN A 465 1.71 -35.20 38.78
CA GLN A 465 2.52 -36.16 38.03
C GLN A 465 4.00 -36.16 38.46
N LEU A 466 4.53 -35.00 38.87
CA LEU A 466 5.87 -34.85 39.46
C LEU A 466 5.96 -35.39 40.90
N ALA A 467 4.85 -35.49 41.64
CA ALA A 467 4.80 -36.07 42.99
C ALA A 467 4.54 -37.60 42.99
N GLU A 468 3.65 -38.11 42.13
CA GLU A 468 3.18 -39.50 42.18
C GLU A 468 4.29 -40.56 41.99
N ALA A 469 5.33 -40.28 41.21
CA ALA A 469 6.43 -41.23 41.01
C ALA A 469 7.61 -41.06 42.00
N GLU A 470 7.57 -40.10 42.92
CA GLU A 470 8.43 -40.13 44.12
C GLU A 470 7.91 -41.18 45.14
N GLY A 471 6.61 -41.48 45.14
CA GLY A 471 5.99 -42.46 46.04
C GLY A 471 6.33 -43.93 45.76
N GLN A 472 6.96 -44.25 44.62
CA GLN A 472 7.39 -45.62 44.27
C GLN A 472 8.86 -45.91 44.63
N LEU A 473 9.60 -44.96 45.21
CA LEU A 473 11.01 -45.09 45.58
C LEU A 473 11.25 -45.20 47.11
N VAL A 474 10.28 -45.72 47.87
CA VAL A 474 10.57 -46.19 49.24
C VAL A 474 11.07 -47.63 49.15
N PRO A 475 12.32 -47.94 49.54
CA PRO A 475 12.81 -49.31 49.58
C PRO A 475 12.14 -50.04 50.75
N ASP A 476 11.39 -51.08 50.42
CA ASP A 476 11.11 -52.15 51.36
C ASP A 476 12.43 -52.88 51.60
N HIS A 477 13.08 -52.61 52.74
CA HIS A 477 13.94 -53.53 53.50
C HIS A 477 14.56 -52.81 54.71
N ALA A 478 13.99 -53.03 55.90
CA ALA A 478 14.74 -53.41 57.11
C ALA A 478 13.81 -53.69 58.31
N ALA A 479 13.98 -54.90 58.86
CA ALA A 479 13.54 -55.45 60.16
C ALA A 479 12.10 -55.98 60.25
#